data_AF-A0A9D6U3Y9-F1
#
_entry.id   AF-A0A9D6U3Y9-F1
#
_cell.length_a   1.000
_cell.length_b   1.000
_cell.length_c   1.000
_cell.angle_alpha   90.00
_cell.angle_beta   90.00
_cell.angle_gamma   90.00
#
_symmetry.space_group_name_H-M   'P 1'
#
loop_
_entity.id
_entity.type
_entity.pdbx_description
1 polymer ?
#
loop_
_entity_poly.entity_id
_entity_poly.type
_entity_poly.pdbx_seq_one_letter_code
_entity_poly.pdbx_strand_id
1 'polypeptide(L)'
;MLKALGQRTKELKVSRDRLIDAEKEKSSLKQQVYEIKQETNRIIKDNAPKDFNNYLKELVKNATGGDRDFCAIVDKIGFSKSAPIEITKHLESALRNLLAIKDRNIKLHELIAKGRDSEILNDEAIQLAHLIRRHRNILAHEEVDQRTNSARIILVLFAAALLWPLLPE
;
A
#
# COMPACT_ATOMS: atom_id res chain seq x y z
N MET A 1 -9.21 66.85 -43.07
CA MET A 1 -8.13 66.53 -42.09
C MET A 1 -8.65 66.49 -40.64
N LEU A 2 -9.28 67.55 -40.12
CA LEU A 2 -9.81 67.61 -38.73
C LEU A 2 -10.84 66.51 -38.38
N LYS A 3 -11.77 66.17 -39.27
CA LYS A 3 -12.75 65.08 -39.05
C LYS A 3 -12.10 63.70 -38.90
N ALA A 4 -11.08 63.41 -39.69
CA ALA A 4 -10.35 62.13 -39.64
C ALA A 4 -9.51 61.99 -38.36
N LEU A 5 -8.93 63.11 -37.89
CA LEU A 5 -8.24 63.17 -36.59
C LEU A 5 -9.20 62.91 -35.43
N GLY A 6 -10.37 63.56 -35.41
CA GLY A 6 -11.37 63.35 -34.35
C GLY A 6 -11.93 61.91 -34.30
N GLN A 7 -12.12 61.27 -35.45
CA GLN A 7 -12.57 59.89 -35.53
C GLN A 7 -11.50 58.91 -35.02
N ARG A 8 -10.23 59.15 -35.37
CA ARG A 8 -9.09 58.34 -34.91
C ARG A 8 -8.85 58.47 -33.40
N THR A 9 -9.05 59.67 -32.82
CA THR A 9 -8.98 59.87 -31.37
C THR A 9 -10.08 59.09 -30.64
N LYS A 10 -11.29 59.02 -31.21
CA LYS A 10 -12.41 58.25 -30.64
C LYS A 10 -12.15 56.74 -30.68
N GLU A 11 -11.63 56.24 -31.79
CA GLU A 11 -11.23 54.82 -31.94
C GLU A 11 -10.10 54.42 -30.99
N LEU A 12 -9.09 55.29 -30.82
CA LEU A 12 -8.00 55.07 -29.86
C LEU A 12 -8.51 54.99 -28.41
N LYS A 13 -9.48 55.83 -28.05
CA LYS A 13 -10.09 55.80 -26.72
C LYS A 13 -10.84 54.48 -26.49
N VAL A 14 -11.69 54.07 -27.44
CA VAL A 14 -12.43 52.80 -27.34
C VAL A 14 -11.49 51.59 -27.28
N SER A 15 -10.41 51.59 -28.06
CA SER A 15 -9.41 50.52 -28.03
C SER A 15 -8.68 50.47 -26.68
N ARG A 16 -8.34 51.64 -26.12
CA ARG A 16 -7.71 51.74 -24.80
C ARG A 16 -8.63 51.23 -23.68
N ASP A 17 -9.91 51.61 -23.71
CA ASP A 17 -10.89 51.18 -22.72
C ASP A 17 -11.07 49.65 -22.77
N ARG A 18 -11.18 49.07 -23.97
CA ARG A 18 -11.21 47.60 -24.15
C ARG A 18 -9.96 46.90 -23.64
N LEU A 19 -8.79 47.51 -23.82
CA LEU A 19 -7.52 46.94 -23.37
C LEU A 19 -7.45 46.93 -21.83
N ILE A 20 -7.91 47.99 -21.18
CA ILE A 20 -8.02 48.06 -19.72
C ILE A 20 -8.98 46.99 -19.18
N ASP A 21 -10.13 46.79 -19.83
CA ASP A 21 -11.11 45.79 -19.40
C ASP A 21 -10.57 44.37 -19.59
N ALA A 22 -9.89 44.10 -20.71
CA ALA A 22 -9.23 42.82 -20.95
C ALA A 22 -8.09 42.53 -19.94
N GLU A 23 -7.36 43.56 -19.51
CA GLU A 23 -6.31 43.41 -18.48
C GLU A 23 -6.89 43.08 -17.10
N LYS A 24 -8.04 43.69 -16.76
CA LYS A 24 -8.78 43.37 -15.53
C LYS A 24 -9.31 41.93 -15.55
N GLU A 25 -9.93 41.54 -16.66
CA GLU A 25 -10.44 40.18 -16.85
C GLU A 25 -9.32 39.15 -16.77
N LYS A 26 -8.19 39.39 -17.46
CA LYS A 26 -6.99 38.54 -17.37
C LYS A 26 -6.48 38.40 -15.94
N SER A 27 -6.50 39.47 -15.16
CA SER A 27 -6.06 39.46 -13.76
C SER A 27 -7.03 38.66 -12.89
N SER A 28 -8.34 38.80 -13.10
CA SER A 28 -9.36 38.00 -12.42
C SER A 28 -9.25 36.51 -12.75
N LEU A 29 -9.08 36.16 -14.04
CA LEU A 29 -8.91 34.77 -14.46
C LEU A 29 -7.64 34.14 -13.89
N LYS A 30 -6.53 34.89 -13.81
CA LYS A 30 -5.30 34.41 -13.16
C LYS A 30 -5.53 34.10 -11.69
N GLN A 31 -6.30 34.94 -10.99
CA GLN A 31 -6.64 34.71 -9.59
C GLN A 31 -7.51 33.45 -9.42
N GLN A 32 -8.53 33.28 -10.25
CA GLN A 32 -9.37 32.08 -10.24
C GLN A 32 -8.57 30.80 -10.52
N VAL A 33 -7.65 30.82 -11.50
CA VAL A 33 -6.76 29.69 -11.79
C VAL A 33 -5.86 29.37 -10.59
N TYR A 34 -5.38 30.39 -9.87
CA TYR A 34 -4.58 30.19 -8.67
C TYR A 34 -5.39 29.53 -7.55
N GLU A 35 -6.61 29.99 -7.30
CA GLU A 35 -7.54 29.43 -6.31
C GLU A 35 -7.92 27.98 -6.64
N ILE A 36 -8.27 27.69 -7.90
CA ILE A 36 -8.56 26.32 -8.36
C ILE A 36 -7.35 25.42 -8.16
N LYS A 37 -6.12 25.89 -8.45
CA LYS A 37 -4.89 25.11 -8.21
C LYS A 37 -4.68 24.82 -6.72
N GLN A 38 -4.93 25.79 -5.84
CA GLN A 38 -4.83 25.56 -4.41
C GLN A 38 -5.85 24.53 -3.93
N GLU A 39 -7.10 24.65 -4.36
CA GLU A 39 -8.17 23.72 -3.98
C GLU A 39 -7.91 22.32 -4.54
N THR A 40 -7.42 22.22 -5.78
CA THR A 40 -7.00 20.96 -6.37
C THR A 40 -5.88 20.31 -5.54
N ASN A 41 -4.86 21.08 -5.15
CA ASN A 41 -3.77 20.56 -4.31
C ASN A 41 -4.26 20.14 -2.92
N ARG A 42 -5.23 20.83 -2.36
CA ARG A 42 -5.86 20.48 -1.09
C ARG A 42 -6.65 19.19 -1.21
N ILE A 43 -7.52 19.07 -2.21
CA ILE A 43 -8.28 17.85 -2.51
C ILE A 43 -7.34 16.67 -2.76
N ILE A 44 -6.23 16.87 -3.49
CA ILE A 44 -5.21 15.84 -3.72
C ILE A 44 -4.52 15.43 -2.42
N LYS A 45 -4.26 16.35 -1.48
CA LYS A 45 -3.66 16.02 -0.18
C LYS A 45 -4.64 15.32 0.76
N ASP A 46 -5.86 15.81 0.83
CA ASP A 46 -6.91 15.32 1.72
C ASP A 46 -7.47 13.96 1.23
N ASN A 47 -7.46 13.74 -0.08
CA ASN A 47 -7.82 12.47 -0.72
C ASN A 47 -6.61 11.74 -1.30
N ALA A 48 -5.38 12.13 -0.91
CA ALA A 48 -4.22 11.30 -1.19
C ALA A 48 -4.58 9.93 -0.63
N PRO A 49 -4.46 8.84 -1.40
CA PRO A 49 -4.62 7.53 -0.81
C PRO A 49 -3.70 7.52 0.40
N LYS A 50 -4.24 7.40 1.62
CA LYS A 50 -3.43 6.95 2.77
C LYS A 50 -2.66 5.79 2.19
N ASP A 51 -1.33 5.91 2.11
CA ASP A 51 -0.50 4.96 1.38
C ASP A 51 -1.02 3.57 1.73
N PHE A 52 -1.70 2.94 0.76
CA PHE A 52 -2.58 1.81 1.06
C PHE A 52 -1.75 0.67 1.68
N ASN A 53 -0.47 0.63 1.30
CA ASN A 53 0.55 -0.22 1.90
C ASN A 53 0.75 0.12 3.40
N ASN A 54 0.93 1.38 3.77
CA ASN A 54 1.04 1.79 5.18
C ASN A 54 -0.26 1.51 5.95
N TYR A 55 -1.42 1.80 5.38
CA TYR A 55 -2.70 1.47 6.03
C TYR A 55 -2.85 -0.03 6.27
N LEU A 56 -2.53 -0.86 5.27
CA LEU A 56 -2.53 -2.32 5.43
C LEU A 56 -1.50 -2.80 6.46
N LYS A 57 -0.29 -2.24 6.47
CA LYS A 57 0.74 -2.57 7.47
C LYS A 57 0.23 -2.31 8.88
N GLU A 58 -0.41 -1.16 9.11
CA GLU A 58 -1.00 -0.85 10.42
C GLU A 58 -2.11 -1.84 10.79
N LEU A 59 -2.99 -2.21 9.85
CA LEU A 59 -4.02 -3.23 10.12
C LEU A 59 -3.43 -4.60 10.48
N VAL A 60 -2.41 -5.04 9.73
CA VAL A 60 -1.72 -6.32 9.94
C VAL A 60 -1.00 -6.33 11.29
N LYS A 61 -0.31 -5.23 11.64
CA LYS A 61 0.35 -5.06 12.94
C LYS A 61 -0.65 -5.04 14.10
N ASN A 62 -1.79 -4.38 13.95
CA ASN A 62 -2.84 -4.37 14.97
C ASN A 62 -3.46 -5.77 15.16
N ALA A 63 -3.59 -6.55 14.08
CA ALA A 63 -4.13 -7.90 14.14
C ALA A 63 -3.24 -8.89 14.91
N THR A 64 -1.96 -8.57 15.16
CA THR A 64 -1.07 -9.41 15.97
C THR A 64 -1.14 -9.11 17.47
N GLY A 65 -1.93 -8.12 17.89
CA GLY A 65 -1.90 -7.66 19.28
C GLY A 65 -0.59 -6.97 19.67
N GLY A 66 0.24 -6.57 18.71
CA GLY A 66 1.51 -5.88 18.97
C GLY A 66 2.72 -6.80 19.15
N ASP A 67 2.67 -8.03 18.62
CA ASP A 67 3.84 -8.91 18.53
C ASP A 67 5.03 -8.18 17.88
N ARG A 68 6.09 -7.93 18.67
CA ARG A 68 7.20 -7.05 18.26
C ARG A 68 8.00 -7.63 17.11
N ASP A 69 8.24 -8.93 17.13
CA ASP A 69 9.05 -9.63 16.14
C ASP A 69 8.35 -9.61 14.78
N PHE A 70 7.05 -9.90 14.77
CA PHE A 70 6.24 -9.81 13.56
C PHE A 70 6.06 -8.38 13.08
N CYS A 71 5.86 -7.41 13.97
CA CYS A 71 5.80 -6.00 13.56
C CYS A 71 7.08 -5.57 12.83
N ALA A 72 8.25 -5.98 13.34
CA ALA A 72 9.53 -5.72 12.68
C ALA A 72 9.65 -6.42 11.32
N ILE A 73 9.03 -7.59 11.14
CA ILE A 73 8.93 -8.28 9.86
C ILE A 73 8.04 -7.47 8.89
N VAL A 74 6.85 -7.05 9.33
CA VAL A 74 5.89 -6.29 8.51
C VAL A 74 6.44 -4.92 8.10
N ASP A 75 7.20 -4.25 8.96
CA ASP A 75 7.81 -2.96 8.61
C ASP A 75 8.80 -3.10 7.44
N LYS A 76 9.55 -4.21 7.41
CA LYS A 76 10.53 -4.52 6.35
C LYS A 76 9.87 -5.06 5.08
N ILE A 77 8.75 -5.76 5.20
CA ILE A 77 8.05 -6.37 4.07
C ILE A 77 7.01 -5.39 3.51
N GLY A 78 7.21 -4.89 2.30
CA GLY A 78 6.19 -4.12 1.59
C GLY A 78 5.06 -5.01 1.04
N PHE A 79 3.85 -4.46 0.89
CA PHE A 79 2.73 -5.12 0.21
C PHE A 79 3.04 -5.34 -1.27
N SER A 80 3.67 -6.47 -1.59
CA SER A 80 4.16 -6.80 -2.91
C SER A 80 4.18 -8.31 -3.14
N LYS A 81 4.46 -8.73 -4.38
CA LYS A 81 4.53 -10.15 -4.75
C LYS A 81 5.58 -10.94 -3.96
N SER A 82 6.59 -10.30 -3.39
CA SER A 82 7.61 -10.97 -2.57
C SER A 82 7.14 -11.21 -1.13
N ALA A 83 6.11 -10.51 -0.64
CA ALA A 83 5.69 -10.60 0.75
C ALA A 83 5.37 -12.04 1.20
N PRO A 84 4.60 -12.84 0.45
CA PRO A 84 4.33 -14.23 0.84
C PRO A 84 5.58 -15.11 0.91
N ILE A 85 6.57 -14.84 0.06
CA ILE A 85 7.85 -15.56 0.07
C ILE A 85 8.64 -15.21 1.33
N GLU A 86 8.76 -13.92 1.64
CA GLU A 86 9.50 -13.45 2.82
C GLU A 86 8.83 -13.90 4.13
N ILE A 87 7.50 -13.78 4.23
CA ILE A 87 6.72 -14.30 5.38
C ILE A 87 6.95 -15.81 5.56
N THR A 88 6.95 -16.58 4.48
CA THR A 88 7.20 -18.02 4.55
C THR A 88 8.61 -18.32 5.07
N LYS A 89 9.63 -17.57 4.66
CA LYS A 89 11.00 -17.73 5.18
C LYS A 89 11.09 -17.42 6.67
N HIS A 90 10.43 -16.36 7.11
CA HIS A 90 10.37 -16.01 8.53
C HIS A 90 9.65 -17.09 9.35
N LEU A 91 8.55 -17.65 8.83
CA LEU A 91 7.86 -18.76 9.46
C LEU A 91 8.72 -20.02 9.53
N GLU A 92 9.41 -20.38 8.44
CA GLU A 92 10.36 -21.50 8.44
C GLU A 92 11.45 -21.30 9.49
N SER A 93 11.98 -20.08 9.62
CA SER A 93 12.99 -19.76 10.63
C SER A 93 12.44 -19.87 12.06
N ALA A 94 11.25 -19.33 12.31
CA ALA A 94 10.61 -19.39 13.62
C ALA A 94 10.37 -20.84 14.05
N LEU A 95 9.76 -21.66 13.17
CA LEU A 95 9.51 -23.07 13.47
C LEU A 95 10.79 -23.88 13.68
N ARG A 96 11.85 -23.60 12.92
CA ARG A 96 13.16 -24.26 13.13
C ARG A 96 13.73 -23.94 14.50
N ASN A 97 13.65 -22.69 14.94
CA ASN A 97 14.14 -22.26 16.23
C ASN A 97 13.33 -22.95 17.34
N LEU A 98 12.00 -22.91 17.26
CA LEU A 98 11.10 -23.57 18.24
C LEU A 98 11.32 -25.08 18.33
N LEU A 99 11.57 -25.74 17.20
CA LEU A 99 11.81 -27.19 17.14
C LEU A 99 13.28 -27.58 17.34
N ALA A 100 14.18 -26.62 17.58
CA ALA A 100 15.63 -26.82 17.64
C ALA A 100 16.22 -27.58 16.43
N ILE A 101 15.64 -27.40 15.23
CA ILE A 101 16.03 -28.09 14.00
C ILE A 101 17.10 -27.29 13.26
N LYS A 102 18.30 -27.88 13.12
CA LYS A 102 19.42 -27.29 12.36
C LYS A 102 19.44 -27.66 10.88
N ASP A 103 18.79 -28.76 10.49
CA ASP A 103 18.82 -29.25 9.10
C ASP A 103 17.99 -28.37 8.17
N ARG A 104 18.68 -27.65 7.26
CA ARG A 104 18.06 -26.74 6.29
C ARG A 104 17.29 -27.44 5.17
N ASN A 105 17.43 -28.76 5.01
CA ASN A 105 16.75 -29.50 3.93
C ASN A 105 15.27 -29.78 4.23
N ILE A 106 14.90 -29.86 5.51
CA ILE A 106 13.52 -30.07 5.97
C ILE A 106 12.63 -28.93 5.44
N LYS A 107 11.55 -29.25 4.75
CA LYS A 107 10.64 -28.27 4.15
C LYS A 107 9.62 -27.77 5.17
N LEU A 108 8.98 -26.63 4.89
CA LEU A 108 7.96 -26.05 5.78
C LEU A 108 6.84 -27.03 6.16
N HIS A 109 6.35 -27.86 5.23
CA HIS A 109 5.29 -28.81 5.55
C HIS A 109 5.72 -29.88 6.57
N GLU A 110 7.00 -30.27 6.55
CA GLU A 110 7.58 -31.20 7.53
C GLU A 110 7.80 -30.50 8.87
N LEU A 111 8.20 -29.21 8.88
CA LEU A 111 8.29 -28.41 10.11
C LEU A 111 6.91 -28.27 10.78
N ILE A 112 5.86 -28.00 10.01
CA ILE A 112 4.48 -27.94 10.52
C ILE A 112 4.06 -29.30 11.10
N ALA A 113 4.33 -30.40 10.40
CA ALA A 113 4.01 -31.74 10.89
C ALA A 113 4.75 -32.04 12.21
N LYS A 114 6.03 -31.71 12.30
CA LYS A 114 6.81 -31.87 13.54
C LYS A 114 6.26 -31.01 14.68
N GLY A 115 5.89 -29.76 14.40
CA GLY A 115 5.29 -28.86 15.39
C GLY A 115 3.96 -29.35 15.94
N ARG A 116 3.14 -29.99 15.09
CA ARG A 116 1.94 -30.71 15.53
C ARG A 116 2.29 -31.92 16.38
N ASP A 117 3.17 -32.79 15.88
CA ASP A 117 3.51 -34.06 16.52
C ASP A 117 4.21 -33.85 17.88
N SER A 118 4.84 -32.70 18.08
CA SER A 118 5.43 -32.26 19.35
C SER A 118 4.49 -31.39 20.20
N GLU A 119 3.23 -31.21 19.80
CA GLU A 119 2.22 -30.37 20.48
C GLU A 119 2.64 -28.90 20.71
N ILE A 120 3.62 -28.41 19.95
CA ILE A 120 4.09 -27.02 20.01
C ILE A 120 3.13 -26.10 19.27
N LEU A 121 2.51 -26.60 18.19
CA LEU A 121 1.51 -25.88 17.42
C LEU A 121 0.12 -26.43 17.72
N ASN A 122 -0.81 -25.54 18.07
CA ASN A 122 -2.22 -25.89 18.14
C ASN A 122 -2.85 -26.00 16.74
N ASP A 123 -4.08 -26.54 16.66
CA ASP A 123 -4.78 -26.77 15.39
C ASP A 123 -4.95 -25.49 14.56
N GLU A 124 -5.22 -24.35 15.21
CA GLU A 124 -5.36 -23.06 14.53
C GLU A 124 -4.05 -22.61 13.90
N ALA A 125 -2.94 -22.69 14.63
CA ALA A 125 -1.61 -22.36 14.14
C ALA A 125 -1.21 -23.26 12.96
N ILE A 126 -1.54 -24.56 13.02
CA ILE A 126 -1.30 -25.52 11.93
C ILE A 126 -2.09 -25.11 10.67
N GLN A 127 -3.37 -24.78 10.82
CA GLN A 127 -4.22 -24.36 9.70
C GLN A 127 -3.71 -23.07 9.06
N LEU A 128 -3.36 -22.06 9.86
CA LEU A 128 -2.80 -20.79 9.40
C LEU A 128 -1.47 -20.99 8.68
N ALA A 129 -0.56 -21.82 9.23
CA ALA A 129 0.73 -22.13 8.61
C ALA A 129 0.55 -22.85 7.24
N HIS A 130 -0.39 -23.78 7.14
CA HIS A 130 -0.73 -24.43 5.88
C HIS A 130 -1.37 -23.47 4.87
N LEU A 131 -2.20 -22.53 5.32
CA LEU A 131 -2.78 -21.48 4.47
C LEU A 131 -1.69 -20.61 3.85
N ILE A 132 -0.74 -20.13 4.67
CA ILE A 132 0.42 -19.35 4.22
C ILE A 132 1.20 -20.13 3.15
N ARG A 133 1.56 -21.39 3.46
CA ARG A 133 2.30 -22.27 2.54
C ARG A 133 1.57 -22.46 1.21
N ARG A 134 0.27 -22.75 1.25
CA ARG A 134 -0.56 -22.98 0.05
C ARG A 134 -0.58 -21.75 -0.84
N HIS A 135 -0.87 -20.58 -0.28
CA HIS A 135 -0.96 -19.35 -1.05
C HIS A 135 0.40 -18.87 -1.57
N ARG A 136 1.49 -19.07 -0.82
CA ARG A 136 2.84 -18.84 -1.34
C ARG A 136 3.13 -19.73 -2.55
N ASN A 137 2.78 -21.01 -2.49
CA ASN A 137 3.04 -21.94 -3.60
C ASN A 137 2.25 -21.58 -4.85
N ILE A 138 0.96 -21.25 -4.70
CA ILE A 138 0.12 -20.76 -5.79
C ILE A 138 0.80 -19.55 -6.46
N LEU A 139 1.16 -18.53 -5.67
CA LEU A 139 1.79 -17.31 -6.19
C LEU A 139 3.17 -17.52 -6.85
N ALA A 140 3.90 -18.57 -6.46
CA ALA A 140 5.25 -18.84 -6.95
C ALA A 140 5.31 -19.75 -8.18
N HIS A 141 4.32 -20.63 -8.38
CA HIS A 141 4.44 -21.75 -9.31
C HIS A 141 3.23 -21.98 -10.22
N GLU A 142 2.08 -21.37 -9.95
CA GLU A 142 0.91 -21.49 -10.81
C GLU A 142 0.84 -20.27 -11.75
N GLU A 143 0.30 -20.43 -12.96
CA GLU A 143 -0.16 -19.31 -13.78
C GLU A 143 -1.39 -18.69 -13.09
N VAL A 144 -1.15 -17.96 -12.01
CA VAL A 144 -2.20 -17.34 -11.21
C VAL A 144 -2.76 -16.17 -11.99
N ASP A 145 -4.10 -16.10 -12.07
CA ASP A 145 -4.79 -14.90 -12.50
C ASP A 145 -4.28 -13.69 -11.69
N GLN A 146 -3.62 -12.76 -12.39
CA GLN A 146 -2.97 -11.61 -11.79
C GLN A 146 -3.95 -10.75 -10.96
N ARG A 147 -5.24 -10.78 -11.29
CA ARG A 147 -6.30 -10.08 -10.56
C ARG A 147 -6.45 -10.58 -9.13
N THR A 148 -6.09 -11.84 -8.87
CA THR A 148 -6.22 -12.46 -7.53
C THR A 148 -4.99 -12.26 -6.64
N ASN A 149 -3.87 -11.79 -7.20
CA ASN A 149 -2.59 -11.71 -6.48
C ASN A 149 -2.68 -10.82 -5.24
N SER A 150 -3.26 -9.63 -5.37
CA SER A 150 -3.41 -8.70 -4.24
C SER A 150 -4.21 -9.32 -3.10
N ALA A 151 -5.34 -9.98 -3.40
CA ALA A 151 -6.15 -10.66 -2.40
C ALA A 151 -5.38 -11.79 -1.70
N ARG A 152 -4.59 -12.56 -2.44
CA ARG A 152 -3.75 -13.62 -1.88
C ARG A 152 -2.64 -13.08 -0.99
N ILE A 153 -2.01 -11.95 -1.37
CA ILE A 153 -0.99 -11.29 -0.54
C ILE A 153 -1.63 -10.80 0.77
N ILE A 154 -2.80 -10.14 0.70
CA ILE A 154 -3.55 -9.71 1.91
C ILE A 154 -3.83 -10.92 2.79
N LEU A 155 -4.37 -11.99 2.22
CA LEU A 155 -4.71 -13.20 2.95
C LEU A 155 -3.49 -13.81 3.67
N VAL A 156 -2.34 -13.88 3.00
CA VAL A 156 -1.10 -14.39 3.63
C VAL A 156 -0.63 -13.49 4.77
N LEU A 157 -0.68 -12.16 4.60
CA LEU A 157 -0.27 -11.22 5.64
C LEU A 157 -1.15 -11.33 6.88
N PHE A 158 -2.47 -11.41 6.71
CA PHE A 158 -3.39 -11.56 7.84
C PHE A 158 -3.32 -12.94 8.48
N ALA A 159 -3.13 -14.01 7.69
CA ALA A 159 -2.91 -15.33 8.26
C ALA A 159 -1.63 -15.39 9.10
N ALA A 160 -0.57 -14.71 8.67
CA ALA A 160 0.66 -14.59 9.44
C ALA A 160 0.46 -13.72 10.69
N ALA A 161 -0.31 -12.64 10.59
CA ALA A 161 -0.65 -11.78 11.72
C ALA A 161 -1.38 -12.55 12.84
N LEU A 162 -2.29 -13.45 12.46
CA LEU A 162 -3.01 -14.31 13.39
C LEU A 162 -2.15 -15.47 13.90
N LEU A 163 -1.20 -15.94 13.09
CA LEU A 163 -0.33 -17.08 13.44
C LEU A 163 0.73 -16.70 14.47
N TRP A 164 1.40 -15.56 14.30
CA TRP A 164 2.55 -15.20 15.14
C TRP A 164 2.26 -15.20 16.64
N PRO A 165 1.15 -14.62 17.11
CA PRO A 165 0.77 -14.65 18.52
C PRO A 165 0.44 -16.05 19.07
N LEU A 166 0.23 -17.04 18.19
CA LEU A 166 -0.02 -18.43 18.55
C LEU A 166 1.26 -19.27 18.61
N LEU A 167 2.39 -18.71 18.18
CA LEU A 167 3.68 -19.38 18.31
C LEU A 167 4.18 -19.22 19.75
N PRO A 168 4.66 -20.29 20.39
CA PRO A 168 5.30 -20.17 21.71
C PRO A 168 6.56 -19.31 21.65
N GLU A 169 6.92 -18.68 22.78
CA GLU A 169 8.16 -17.91 22.97
C GLU A 169 9.40 -18.79 23.07
#